data_AF-A0A1I8B409-F1
#
_entry.id   AF-A0A1I8B409-F1
#
_cell.length_a   1.000
_cell.length_b   1.000
_cell.length_c   1.000
_cell.angle_alpha   90.00
_cell.angle_beta   90.00
_cell.angle_gamma   90.00
#
_symmetry.space_group_name_H-M   'P 1'
#
loop_
_entity.id
_entity.type
_entity.pdbx_description
1 polymer ?
#
loop_
_entity_poly.entity_id
_entity_poly.type
_entity_poly.pdbx_seq_one_letter_code
_entity_poly.pdbx_strand_id
1 'polypeptide(L)'
;MSQRPSTYTTTSTSILSSSPSKQLTVIDVYDLAESINRDFEILVEKYGNDSFESIVGKVISALETLEALAKYNDKDNSEIIDLQKTIERFEQEKQQRIKDKEVLERIQKLQVENKCMKEQLSSGEDDVKEADEKNEDYVDEQLQTLIDLRKMTHTQKDQIKQLQKDLDTYCCEVESLRENIERLIRQNKELLRKNGSLQKQGRMLLLERAEILKRLQQSEENTLQLRRVLNETNRACKDLEVQKQWDEETALAAIKGLQSPRFSLSELRDVLQEKNALKVKVLELEEKMEQIRASSPGGEVESNRGTPSPNMSSEECLVFGPINREPDEKLHPWKYERMNSGVRRFFRLFASISSTNLSPRRPSAAK
;
A
#
# COMPACT_ATOMS: atom_id res chain seq x y z
N MET A 1 -24.52 31.92 46.53
CA MET A 1 -25.25 31.33 45.39
C MET A 1 -24.51 31.67 44.11
N SER A 2 -23.84 30.69 43.51
CA SER A 2 -23.51 30.72 42.07
C SER A 2 -23.11 29.30 41.67
N GLN A 3 -24.12 28.49 41.35
CA GLN A 3 -23.93 27.16 40.78
C GLN A 3 -23.58 27.33 39.30
N ARG A 4 -22.39 26.89 38.89
CA ARG A 4 -22.13 26.60 37.48
C ARG A 4 -22.51 25.14 37.24
N PRO A 5 -23.40 24.84 36.27
CA PRO A 5 -23.72 23.47 35.93
C PRO A 5 -22.53 22.84 35.20
N SER A 6 -22.07 21.69 35.70
CA SER A 6 -21.18 20.80 34.95
C SER A 6 -21.99 20.09 33.89
N THR A 7 -21.79 20.46 32.63
CA THR A 7 -22.24 19.68 31.49
C THR A 7 -21.19 18.61 31.19
N TYR A 8 -21.30 17.45 31.83
CA TYR A 8 -20.61 16.25 31.35
C TYR A 8 -21.43 15.70 30.20
N THR A 9 -21.09 16.13 28.98
CA THR A 9 -21.60 15.48 27.78
C THR A 9 -20.89 14.14 27.70
N THR A 10 -21.56 13.07 28.12
CA THR A 10 -21.24 11.71 27.71
C THR A 10 -21.46 11.66 26.22
N THR A 11 -20.43 11.98 25.45
CA THR A 11 -20.40 11.72 24.02
C THR A 11 -20.29 10.21 23.89
N SER A 12 -21.44 9.53 23.94
CA SER A 12 -21.59 8.19 23.39
C SER A 12 -20.97 8.24 22.02
N THR A 13 -19.81 7.60 21.87
CA THR A 13 -19.08 7.47 20.62
C THR A 13 -20.00 6.68 19.71
N SER A 14 -20.85 7.42 18.99
CA SER A 14 -21.58 6.92 17.85
C SER A 14 -20.54 6.28 16.95
N ILE A 15 -20.71 4.97 16.74
CA ILE A 15 -19.95 4.17 15.79
C ILE A 15 -20.05 4.93 14.46
N LEU A 16 -19.02 5.73 14.16
CA LEU A 16 -18.95 6.52 12.94
C LEU A 16 -19.14 5.55 11.80
N SER A 17 -20.11 5.86 10.93
CA SER A 17 -20.42 5.20 9.67
C SER A 17 -19.24 4.39 9.12
N SER A 18 -19.22 3.10 9.45
CA SER A 18 -18.26 2.17 8.87
C SER A 18 -18.69 1.97 7.43
N SER A 19 -18.10 2.71 6.49
CA SER A 19 -18.29 2.43 5.08
C SER A 19 -18.04 0.93 4.87
N PRO A 20 -18.92 0.18 4.18
CA PRO A 20 -18.77 -1.26 4.00
C PRO A 20 -17.39 -1.64 3.45
N SER A 21 -16.83 -0.77 2.62
CA SER A 21 -15.48 -0.87 2.04
C SER A 21 -14.34 -0.93 3.07
N LYS A 22 -14.54 -0.46 4.31
CA LYS A 22 -13.54 -0.49 5.40
C LYS A 22 -13.51 -1.82 6.17
N GLN A 23 -14.55 -2.63 6.00
CA GLN A 23 -14.66 -3.96 6.61
C GLN A 23 -14.19 -5.07 5.68
N LEU A 24 -13.89 -4.73 4.42
CA LEU A 24 -13.40 -5.68 3.43
C LEU A 24 -12.00 -6.17 3.81
N THR A 25 -11.87 -7.48 4.00
CA THR A 25 -10.62 -8.16 4.34
C THR A 25 -9.97 -8.79 3.11
N VAL A 26 -8.70 -9.18 3.24
CA VAL A 26 -7.98 -9.93 2.19
C VAL A 26 -8.68 -11.25 1.84
N ILE A 27 -9.35 -11.88 2.81
CA ILE A 27 -10.07 -13.14 2.63
C ILE A 27 -11.26 -12.93 1.68
N ASP A 28 -12.03 -11.86 1.90
CA ASP A 28 -13.18 -11.53 1.05
C ASP A 28 -12.76 -11.29 -0.41
N VAL A 29 -11.58 -10.69 -0.62
CA VAL A 29 -11.00 -10.49 -1.96
C VAL A 29 -10.61 -11.81 -2.62
N TYR A 30 -10.14 -12.79 -1.85
CA TYR A 30 -9.81 -14.12 -2.38
C TYR A 30 -11.05 -14.94 -2.72
N ASP A 31 -12.09 -14.89 -1.89
CA ASP A 31 -13.37 -15.56 -2.18
C ASP A 31 -14.01 -14.96 -3.45
N LEU A 32 -13.93 -13.63 -3.60
CA LEU A 32 -14.36 -12.95 -4.82
C LEU A 32 -13.52 -13.35 -6.04
N ALA A 33 -12.20 -13.42 -5.91
CA ALA A 33 -11.31 -13.85 -6.98
C ALA A 33 -11.60 -15.29 -7.45
N GLU A 34 -11.87 -16.19 -6.50
CA GLU A 34 -12.24 -17.57 -6.81
C GLU A 34 -13.60 -17.68 -7.50
N SER A 35 -14.61 -16.94 -7.02
CA SER A 35 -15.93 -16.89 -7.67
C SER A 35 -15.83 -16.35 -9.10
N ILE A 36 -15.09 -15.25 -9.28
CA ILE A 36 -14.89 -14.62 -10.59
C ILE A 36 -14.13 -15.58 -11.53
N ASN A 37 -13.10 -16.29 -11.05
CA ASN A 37 -12.36 -17.23 -11.88
C ASN A 37 -13.24 -18.40 -12.36
N ARG A 38 -14.11 -18.94 -11.49
CA ARG A 38 -15.08 -19.99 -11.89
C ARG A 38 -15.99 -19.53 -13.02
N ASP A 39 -16.46 -18.28 -12.98
CA ASP A 39 -17.29 -17.72 -14.05
C ASP A 39 -16.49 -17.58 -15.36
N PHE A 40 -15.22 -17.15 -15.28
CA PHE A 40 -14.34 -17.09 -16.45
C PHE A 40 -14.04 -18.47 -17.04
N GLU A 41 -13.89 -19.51 -16.22
CA GLU A 41 -13.69 -20.89 -16.70
C GLU A 41 -14.89 -21.36 -17.54
N ILE A 42 -16.13 -21.14 -17.05
CA ILE A 42 -17.36 -21.49 -17.78
C ILE A 42 -17.47 -20.70 -19.09
N LEU A 43 -17.09 -19.41 -19.08
CA LEU A 43 -17.14 -18.55 -20.27
C LEU A 43 -16.10 -18.95 -21.32
N VAL A 44 -14.88 -19.30 -20.89
CA VAL A 44 -13.83 -19.78 -21.80
C VAL A 44 -14.19 -21.11 -22.43
N GLU A 45 -14.82 -22.03 -21.67
CA GLU A 45 -15.31 -23.29 -22.23
C GLU A 45 -16.33 -23.08 -23.36
N LYS A 46 -17.17 -22.04 -23.27
CA LYS A 46 -18.22 -21.75 -24.26
C LYS A 46 -17.77 -20.93 -25.46
N TYR A 47 -16.87 -19.95 -25.26
CA TYR A 47 -16.55 -18.94 -26.29
C TYR A 47 -15.06 -18.91 -26.68
N GLY A 48 -14.26 -19.82 -26.14
CA GLY A 48 -12.81 -19.86 -26.35
C GLY A 48 -12.05 -18.81 -25.54
N ASN A 49 -10.75 -19.02 -25.43
CA ASN A 49 -9.85 -18.29 -24.54
C ASN A 49 -9.51 -16.88 -25.05
N ASP A 50 -9.35 -16.74 -26.37
CA ASP A 50 -8.84 -15.53 -27.03
C ASP A 50 -9.75 -14.31 -26.81
N SER A 51 -11.05 -14.55 -26.62
CA SER A 51 -12.05 -13.52 -26.36
C SER A 51 -11.88 -12.83 -24.99
N PHE A 52 -11.25 -13.51 -24.02
CA PHE A 52 -11.19 -13.05 -22.63
C PHE A 52 -9.79 -12.68 -22.14
N GLU A 53 -8.75 -12.96 -22.92
CA GLU A 53 -7.35 -12.70 -22.53
C GLU A 53 -7.12 -11.23 -22.10
N SER A 54 -7.72 -10.28 -22.84
CA SER A 54 -7.56 -8.85 -22.55
C SER A 54 -8.35 -8.37 -21.33
N ILE A 55 -9.47 -8.99 -20.99
CA ILE A 55 -10.31 -8.58 -19.85
C ILE A 55 -9.82 -9.23 -18.55
N VAL A 56 -9.37 -10.48 -18.60
CA VAL A 56 -8.86 -11.20 -17.42
C VAL A 56 -7.66 -10.47 -16.82
N GLY A 57 -6.74 -9.96 -17.65
CA GLY A 57 -5.61 -9.16 -17.15
C GLY A 57 -6.02 -7.87 -16.42
N LYS A 58 -7.11 -7.22 -16.86
CA LYS A 58 -7.68 -6.03 -16.21
C LYS A 58 -8.38 -6.38 -14.90
N VAL A 59 -9.12 -7.50 -14.87
CA VAL A 59 -9.79 -8.00 -13.66
C VAL A 59 -8.78 -8.39 -12.60
N ILE A 60 -7.72 -9.13 -12.97
CA ILE A 60 -6.61 -9.44 -12.05
C ILE A 60 -6.03 -8.14 -11.50
N SER A 61 -5.72 -7.16 -12.37
CA SER A 61 -5.16 -5.88 -11.93
C SER A 61 -6.07 -5.13 -10.93
N ALA A 62 -7.39 -5.19 -11.12
CA ALA A 62 -8.36 -4.57 -10.22
C ALA A 62 -8.46 -5.31 -8.88
N LEU A 63 -8.48 -6.65 -8.89
CA LEU A 63 -8.48 -7.47 -7.68
C LEU A 63 -7.17 -7.32 -6.89
N GLU A 64 -6.04 -7.13 -7.55
CA GLU A 64 -4.77 -6.82 -6.87
C GLU A 64 -4.80 -5.45 -6.18
N THR A 65 -5.40 -4.44 -6.82
CA THR A 65 -5.60 -3.14 -6.15
C THR A 65 -6.54 -3.26 -4.96
N LEU A 66 -7.56 -4.12 -5.06
CA LEU A 66 -8.49 -4.37 -3.97
C LEU A 66 -7.83 -5.12 -2.81
N GLU A 67 -6.97 -6.09 -3.10
CA GLU A 67 -6.16 -6.81 -2.09
C GLU A 67 -5.23 -5.84 -1.34
N ALA A 68 -4.59 -4.92 -2.06
CA ALA A 68 -3.72 -3.90 -1.45
C ALA A 68 -4.52 -2.95 -0.54
N LEU A 69 -5.70 -2.52 -0.97
CA LEU A 69 -6.60 -1.69 -0.16
C LEU A 69 -7.10 -2.43 1.08
N ALA A 70 -7.46 -3.72 0.95
CA ALA A 70 -7.87 -4.54 2.08
C ALA A 70 -6.73 -4.71 3.12
N LYS A 71 -5.50 -4.97 2.68
CA LYS A 71 -4.32 -5.02 3.57
C LYS A 71 -4.08 -3.69 4.30
N TYR A 72 -4.29 -2.57 3.61
CA TYR A 72 -4.13 -1.25 4.20
C TYR A 72 -5.23 -0.98 5.24
N ASN A 73 -6.48 -1.33 4.92
CA ASN A 73 -7.59 -1.25 5.88
C ASN A 73 -7.36 -2.12 7.12
N ASP A 74 -6.87 -3.34 6.97
CA ASP A 74 -6.56 -4.22 8.11
C ASP A 74 -5.52 -3.59 9.05
N LYS A 75 -4.49 -2.96 8.47
CA LYS A 75 -3.45 -2.25 9.23
C LYS A 75 -4.01 -1.03 9.95
N ASP A 76 -4.77 -0.18 9.25
CA ASP A 76 -5.40 1.00 9.83
C ASP A 76 -6.40 0.62 10.92
N ASN A 77 -7.20 -0.43 10.71
CA ASN A 77 -8.14 -0.95 11.69
C ASN A 77 -7.41 -1.47 12.94
N SER A 78 -6.28 -2.17 12.77
CA SER A 78 -5.44 -2.60 13.90
C SER A 78 -4.90 -1.40 14.70
N GLU A 79 -4.41 -0.36 14.02
CA GLU A 79 -3.92 0.86 14.67
C GLU A 79 -5.05 1.58 15.42
N ILE A 80 -6.24 1.67 14.82
CA ILE A 80 -7.43 2.24 15.48
C ILE A 80 -7.77 1.46 16.75
N ILE A 81 -7.75 0.12 16.72
CA ILE A 81 -8.01 -0.72 17.88
C ILE A 81 -6.96 -0.49 18.98
N ASP A 82 -5.68 -0.37 18.63
CA ASP A 82 -4.61 -0.14 19.60
C ASP A 82 -4.67 1.27 20.21
N LEU A 83 -5.04 2.28 19.42
CA LEU A 83 -5.31 3.63 19.91
C LEU A 83 -6.52 3.65 20.84
N GLN A 84 -7.61 2.95 20.50
CA GLN A 84 -8.78 2.81 21.36
C GLN A 84 -8.43 2.20 22.72
N LYS A 85 -7.67 1.10 22.74
CA LYS A 85 -7.18 0.48 23.99
C LYS A 85 -6.31 1.44 24.80
N THR A 86 -5.51 2.25 24.13
CA THR A 86 -4.63 3.23 24.80
C THR A 86 -5.45 4.37 25.42
N ILE A 87 -6.46 4.86 24.70
CA ILE A 87 -7.41 5.86 25.22
C ILE A 87 -8.15 5.30 26.43
N GLU A 88 -8.70 4.09 26.33
CA GLU A 88 -9.42 3.45 27.43
C GLU A 88 -8.55 3.31 28.69
N ARG A 89 -7.29 2.91 28.52
CA ARG A 89 -6.32 2.84 29.62
C ARG A 89 -6.07 4.21 30.27
N PHE A 90 -5.91 5.27 29.47
CA PHE A 90 -5.72 6.62 29.99
C PHE A 90 -6.97 7.16 30.67
N GLU A 91 -8.17 6.83 30.17
CA GLU A 91 -9.43 7.18 30.82
C GLU A 91 -9.57 6.48 32.18
N GLN A 92 -9.20 5.19 32.27
CA GLN A 92 -9.16 4.45 33.53
C GLN A 92 -8.13 5.05 34.51
N GLU A 93 -6.92 5.37 34.05
CA GLU A 93 -5.88 5.99 34.88
C GLU A 93 -6.34 7.37 35.40
N LYS A 94 -6.95 8.18 34.53
CA LYS A 94 -7.51 9.48 34.91
C LYS A 94 -8.61 9.31 35.97
N GLN A 95 -9.50 8.33 35.81
CA GLN A 95 -10.56 8.06 36.78
C GLN A 95 -9.98 7.59 38.12
N GLN A 96 -8.92 6.79 38.08
CA GLN A 96 -8.21 6.36 39.29
C GLN A 96 -7.58 7.55 40.03
N ARG A 97 -6.88 8.44 39.31
CA ARG A 97 -6.29 9.66 39.91
C ARG A 97 -7.34 10.57 40.56
N ILE A 98 -8.55 10.66 40.00
CA ILE A 98 -9.66 11.41 40.62
C ILE A 98 -10.07 10.77 41.95
N LYS A 99 -10.26 9.44 41.98
CA LYS A 99 -10.58 8.71 43.21
C LYS A 99 -9.48 8.84 44.26
N ASP A 100 -8.22 8.73 43.86
CA ASP A 100 -7.07 8.88 44.76
C ASP A 100 -7.03 10.28 45.40
N LYS A 101 -7.36 11.32 44.61
CA LYS A 101 -7.47 12.69 45.12
C LYS A 101 -8.59 12.84 46.16
N GLU A 102 -9.77 12.24 45.92
CA GLU A 102 -10.88 12.26 46.87
C GLU A 102 -10.53 11.56 48.19
N VAL A 103 -9.82 10.43 48.11
CA VAL A 103 -9.32 9.69 49.29
C VAL A 103 -8.33 10.55 50.08
N LEU A 104 -7.39 11.22 49.41
CA LEU A 104 -6.43 12.12 50.07
C LEU A 104 -7.13 13.29 50.78
N GLU A 105 -8.13 13.91 50.16
CA GLU A 105 -8.94 14.95 50.80
C GLU A 105 -9.69 14.43 52.04
N ARG A 106 -10.18 13.18 51.99
CA ARG A 106 -10.83 12.54 53.14
C ARG A 106 -9.84 12.27 54.29
N ILE A 107 -8.64 11.77 53.97
CA ILE A 107 -7.58 11.54 54.95
C ILE A 107 -7.18 12.86 55.63
N GLN A 108 -7.02 13.94 54.86
CA GLN A 108 -6.67 15.25 55.40
C GLN A 108 -7.73 15.77 56.39
N LYS A 109 -9.03 15.62 56.07
CA LYS A 109 -10.12 16.00 56.99
C LYS A 109 -10.07 15.19 58.29
N LEU A 110 -9.89 13.87 58.20
CA LEU A 110 -9.81 13.01 59.38
C LEU A 110 -8.56 13.29 60.23
N GLN A 111 -7.42 13.65 59.61
CA GLN A 111 -6.23 14.06 60.36
C GLN A 111 -6.45 15.35 61.16
N VAL A 112 -7.15 16.34 60.58
CA VAL A 112 -7.50 17.57 61.30
C VAL A 112 -8.46 17.28 62.45
N GLU A 113 -9.47 16.43 62.23
CA GLU A 113 -10.43 16.02 63.25
C GLU A 113 -9.75 15.27 64.41
N ASN A 114 -8.89 14.29 64.09
CA ASN A 114 -8.10 13.57 65.08
C ASN A 114 -7.16 14.49 65.86
N LYS A 115 -6.55 15.48 65.20
CA LYS A 115 -5.70 16.47 65.88
C LYS A 115 -6.52 17.32 66.85
N CYS A 116 -7.70 17.79 66.44
CA CYS A 116 -8.60 18.58 67.28
C CYS A 116 -9.13 17.76 68.46
N MET A 117 -9.53 16.50 68.24
CA MET A 117 -9.95 15.60 69.32
C MET A 117 -8.80 15.31 70.30
N LYS A 118 -7.57 15.14 69.79
CA LYS A 118 -6.38 14.94 70.63
C LYS A 118 -6.07 16.18 71.48
N GLU A 119 -6.22 17.38 70.93
CA GLU A 119 -6.10 18.66 71.65
C GLU A 119 -7.20 18.82 72.72
N GLN A 120 -8.42 18.37 72.44
CA GLN A 120 -9.53 18.33 73.40
C GLN A 120 -9.29 17.33 74.54
N LEU A 121 -8.75 16.16 74.24
CA LEU A 121 -8.39 15.15 75.26
C LEU A 121 -7.17 15.60 76.09
N SER A 122 -6.15 16.23 75.49
CA SER A 122 -5.01 16.78 76.22
C SER A 122 -5.35 18.01 77.09
N SER A 123 -6.55 18.57 76.94
CA SER A 123 -7.04 19.67 77.80
C SER A 123 -7.74 19.16 79.08
N GLY A 124 -7.85 17.84 79.27
CA GLY A 124 -8.57 17.20 80.38
C GLY A 124 -7.73 16.38 81.34
N GLU A 125 -6.40 16.33 81.18
CA GLU A 125 -5.52 15.53 82.04
C GLU A 125 -4.34 16.40 82.50
N ASP A 126 -4.37 16.83 83.77
CA ASP A 126 -3.31 16.59 84.75
C ASP A 126 -3.47 17.48 85.99
N ASP A 127 -4.10 16.90 87.02
CA ASP A 127 -3.95 17.28 88.42
C ASP A 127 -3.51 16.01 89.15
N VAL A 128 -2.39 16.05 89.87
CA VAL A 128 -2.25 15.54 91.26
C VAL A 128 -0.84 15.88 91.77
N LYS A 129 -0.86 16.48 92.97
CA LYS A 129 0.28 16.88 93.78
C LYS A 129 0.89 15.71 94.56
N GLU A 130 2.19 15.88 94.85
CA GLU A 130 3.01 15.46 95.98
C GLU A 130 2.45 14.44 97.00
N ALA A 131 3.28 13.45 97.35
CA ALA A 131 3.44 12.99 98.72
C ALA A 131 4.80 12.32 98.94
N ASP A 132 5.21 12.37 100.19
CA ASP A 132 6.56 12.32 100.74
C ASP A 132 7.04 10.92 101.13
N GLU A 133 8.36 10.81 101.26
CA GLU A 133 9.13 9.96 102.19
C GLU A 133 8.91 8.42 102.24
N LYS A 134 9.60 7.70 101.33
CA LYS A 134 10.43 6.49 101.62
C LYS A 134 11.58 6.40 100.58
N ASN A 135 12.62 7.23 100.73
CA ASN A 135 13.28 7.85 99.57
C ASN A 135 14.77 7.48 99.34
N GLU A 136 15.18 6.22 99.46
CA GLU A 136 16.47 5.77 98.90
C GLU A 136 16.27 4.72 97.78
N ASP A 137 15.63 3.58 98.06
CA ASP A 137 15.35 2.57 97.02
C ASP A 137 14.42 3.09 95.91
N TYR A 138 13.44 3.93 96.26
CA TYR A 138 12.54 4.57 95.30
C TYR A 138 13.24 5.66 94.48
N VAL A 139 14.23 6.34 95.06
CA VAL A 139 15.03 7.36 94.37
C VAL A 139 15.99 6.71 93.39
N ASP A 140 16.58 5.56 93.74
CA ASP A 140 17.43 4.79 92.83
C ASP A 140 16.64 4.21 91.66
N GLU A 141 15.42 3.72 91.89
CA GLU A 141 14.53 3.24 90.82
C GLU A 141 14.06 4.38 89.90
N GLN A 142 13.74 5.54 90.47
CA GLN A 142 13.46 6.76 89.69
C GLN A 142 14.70 7.27 88.93
N LEU A 143 15.89 7.20 89.52
CA LEU A 143 17.13 7.59 88.84
C LEU A 143 17.45 6.65 87.68
N GLN A 144 17.23 5.35 87.87
CA GLN A 144 17.42 4.33 86.84
C GLN A 144 16.45 4.52 85.66
N THR A 145 15.17 4.77 85.93
CA THR A 145 14.18 5.10 84.88
C THR A 145 14.54 6.40 84.13
N LEU A 146 15.06 7.41 84.82
CA LEU A 146 15.56 8.65 84.20
C LEU A 146 16.77 8.40 83.27
N ILE A 147 17.68 7.52 83.69
CA ILE A 147 18.83 7.10 82.88
C ILE A 147 18.37 6.37 81.61
N ASP A 148 17.39 5.48 81.73
CA ASP A 148 16.89 4.70 80.59
C ASP A 148 16.05 5.56 79.63
N LEU A 149 15.26 6.51 80.14
CA LEU A 149 14.62 7.54 79.33
C LEU A 149 15.63 8.42 78.60
N ARG A 150 16.76 8.76 79.25
CA ARG A 150 17.85 9.51 78.60
C ARG A 150 18.51 8.69 77.48
N LYS A 151 18.76 7.39 77.68
CA LYS A 151 19.27 6.50 76.63
C LYS A 151 18.29 6.38 75.45
N MET A 152 17.00 6.21 75.74
CA MET A 152 15.95 6.18 74.72
C MET A 152 15.89 7.51 73.95
N THR A 153 16.00 8.64 74.64
CA THR A 153 16.05 9.96 74.01
C THR A 153 17.29 10.11 73.11
N HIS A 154 18.45 9.60 73.52
CA HIS A 154 19.67 9.67 72.70
C HIS A 154 19.54 8.81 71.44
N THR A 155 19.06 7.58 71.58
CA THR A 155 18.82 6.68 70.44
C THR A 155 17.78 7.24 69.47
N GLN A 156 16.67 7.80 69.97
CA GLN A 156 15.69 8.50 69.13
C GLN A 156 16.29 9.70 68.40
N LYS A 157 17.16 10.50 69.06
CA LYS A 157 17.87 11.60 68.41
C LYS A 157 18.77 11.12 67.27
N ASP A 158 19.46 10.00 67.44
CA ASP A 158 20.32 9.45 66.39
C ASP A 158 19.52 8.83 65.25
N GLN A 159 18.39 8.19 65.54
CA GLN A 159 17.43 7.74 64.52
C GLN A 159 16.89 8.91 63.71
N ILE A 160 16.53 10.03 64.35
CA ILE A 160 16.08 11.25 63.66
C ILE A 160 17.16 11.78 62.73
N LYS A 161 18.42 11.85 63.17
CA LYS A 161 19.54 12.28 62.32
C LYS A 161 19.75 11.35 61.12
N GLN A 162 19.62 10.04 61.32
CA GLN A 162 19.75 9.08 60.23
C GLN A 162 18.62 9.24 59.20
N LEU A 163 17.37 9.35 59.67
CA LEU A 163 16.21 9.59 58.80
C LEU A 163 16.32 10.93 58.06
N GLN A 164 16.87 11.97 58.68
CA GLN A 164 17.15 13.25 58.03
C GLN A 164 18.17 13.09 56.90
N LYS A 165 19.26 12.36 57.14
CA LYS A 165 20.28 12.09 56.12
C LYS A 165 19.71 11.28 54.95
N ASP A 166 18.88 10.28 55.23
CA ASP A 166 18.21 9.49 54.20
C ASP A 166 17.25 10.38 53.40
N LEU A 167 16.47 11.24 54.06
CA LEU A 167 15.60 12.21 53.40
C LEU A 167 16.36 13.17 52.48
N ASP A 168 17.49 13.71 52.93
CA ASP A 168 18.33 14.59 52.11
C ASP A 168 18.86 13.86 50.87
N THR A 169 19.24 12.58 51.03
CA THR A 169 19.70 11.74 49.92
C THR A 169 18.57 11.51 48.90
N TYR A 170 17.37 11.16 49.36
CA TYR A 170 16.20 11.00 48.49
C TYR A 170 15.80 12.31 47.80
N CYS A 171 15.94 13.46 48.47
CA CYS A 171 15.70 14.77 47.85
C CYS A 171 16.65 15.01 46.68
N CYS A 172 17.96 14.74 46.83
CA CYS A 172 18.94 14.85 45.75
C CYS A 172 18.64 13.89 44.58
N GLU A 173 18.21 12.65 44.87
CA GLU A 173 17.82 11.69 43.82
C GLU A 173 16.60 12.16 43.04
N VAL A 174 15.58 12.68 43.74
CA VAL A 174 14.37 13.24 43.11
C VAL A 174 14.71 14.44 42.22
N GLU A 175 15.61 15.32 42.65
CA GLU A 175 16.08 16.45 41.85
C GLU A 175 16.82 15.97 40.59
N SER A 176 17.72 14.98 40.71
CA SER A 176 18.41 14.40 39.56
C SER A 176 17.45 13.74 38.56
N LEU A 177 16.48 12.97 39.04
CA LEU A 177 15.45 12.37 38.20
C LEU A 177 14.59 13.43 37.50
N ARG A 178 14.24 14.51 38.21
CA ARG A 178 13.52 15.64 37.64
C ARG A 178 14.29 16.31 36.50
N GLU A 179 15.59 16.56 36.67
CA GLU A 179 16.45 17.11 35.61
C GLU A 179 16.53 16.17 34.39
N ASN A 180 16.61 14.86 34.63
CA ASN A 180 16.62 13.86 33.57
C ASN A 180 15.31 13.87 32.78
N ILE A 181 14.17 13.95 33.46
CA ILE A 181 12.84 14.08 32.84
C ILE A 181 12.76 15.36 32.01
N GLU A 182 13.21 16.49 32.54
CA GLU A 182 13.21 17.75 31.79
C GLU A 182 14.10 17.70 30.53
N ARG A 183 15.25 17.02 30.60
CA ARG A 183 16.12 16.78 29.44
C ARG A 183 15.42 15.93 28.37
N LEU A 184 14.75 14.85 28.78
CA LEU A 184 13.98 14.01 27.87
C LEU A 184 12.81 14.77 27.23
N ILE A 185 12.11 15.62 27.99
CA ILE A 185 11.04 16.48 27.44
C ILE A 185 11.61 17.42 26.37
N ARG A 186 12.77 18.04 26.60
CA ARG A 186 13.43 18.91 25.61
C ARG A 186 13.81 18.14 24.35
N GLN A 187 14.40 16.95 24.49
CA GLN A 187 14.77 16.09 23.36
C GLN A 187 13.55 15.63 22.56
N ASN A 188 12.47 15.24 23.23
CA ASN A 188 11.23 14.82 22.56
C ASN A 188 10.60 15.97 21.76
N LYS A 189 10.53 17.18 22.34
CA LYS A 189 10.08 18.38 21.62
C LYS A 189 10.90 18.66 20.36
N GLU A 190 12.21 18.47 20.44
CA GLU A 190 13.10 18.65 19.29
C GLU A 190 12.89 17.56 18.22
N LEU A 191 12.72 16.30 18.62
CA LEU A 191 12.39 15.22 17.70
C LEU A 191 11.04 15.45 17.01
N LEU A 192 10.02 15.94 17.72
CA LEU A 192 8.72 16.30 17.12
C LEU A 192 8.88 17.42 16.08
N ARG A 193 9.70 18.45 16.36
CA ARG A 193 10.00 19.51 15.39
C ARG A 193 10.73 18.97 14.15
N LYS A 194 11.75 18.13 14.35
CA LYS A 194 12.50 17.48 13.26
C LYS A 194 11.60 16.60 12.41
N ASN A 195 10.76 15.78 13.03
CA ASN A 195 9.79 14.93 12.34
C ASN A 195 8.82 15.77 11.51
N GLY A 196 8.29 16.86 12.07
CA GLY A 196 7.44 17.79 11.34
C GLY A 196 8.14 18.45 10.14
N SER A 197 9.42 18.80 10.27
CA SER A 197 10.22 19.36 9.17
C SER A 197 10.47 18.31 8.07
N LEU A 198 10.87 17.10 8.43
CA LEU A 198 11.06 15.99 7.49
C LEU A 198 9.76 15.62 6.77
N GLN A 199 8.62 15.62 7.46
CA GLN A 199 7.33 15.37 6.84
C GLN A 199 6.98 16.45 5.79
N LYS A 200 7.29 17.73 6.07
CA LYS A 200 7.09 18.82 5.09
C LYS A 200 8.00 18.65 3.88
N GLN A 201 9.27 18.31 4.10
CA GLN A 201 10.21 18.03 3.02
C GLN A 201 9.75 16.84 2.17
N GLY A 202 9.29 15.75 2.80
CA GLY A 202 8.73 14.60 2.10
C GLY A 202 7.52 14.97 1.22
N ARG A 203 6.62 15.82 1.72
CA ARG A 203 5.49 16.32 0.92
C ARG A 203 5.94 17.16 -0.28
N MET A 204 6.94 18.02 -0.10
CA MET A 204 7.51 18.81 -1.19
C MET A 204 8.12 17.93 -2.29
N LEU A 205 8.95 16.94 -1.90
CA LEU A 205 9.56 16.00 -2.86
C LEU A 205 8.52 15.17 -3.62
N LEU A 206 7.42 14.78 -2.97
CA LEU A 206 6.31 14.08 -3.64
C LEU A 206 5.62 14.97 -4.68
N LEU A 207 5.41 16.26 -4.38
CA LEU A 207 4.84 17.21 -5.33
C LEU A 207 5.79 17.46 -6.51
N GLU A 208 7.09 17.63 -6.25
CA GLU A 208 8.11 17.77 -7.30
C GLU A 208 8.18 16.53 -8.18
N ARG A 209 8.15 15.33 -7.59
CA ARG A 209 8.09 14.07 -8.34
C ARG A 209 6.85 14.00 -9.24
N ALA A 210 5.68 14.38 -8.72
CA ALA A 210 4.44 14.38 -9.49
C ALA A 210 4.50 15.35 -10.69
N GLU A 211 5.07 16.54 -10.49
CA GLU A 211 5.26 17.52 -11.56
C GLU A 211 6.24 17.02 -12.63
N ILE A 212 7.34 16.38 -12.24
CA ILE A 212 8.31 15.79 -13.18
C ILE A 212 7.64 14.68 -14.00
N LEU A 213 6.86 13.81 -13.36
CA LEU A 213 6.14 12.73 -14.05
C LEU A 213 5.14 13.29 -15.07
N LYS A 214 4.42 14.37 -14.74
CA LYS A 214 3.51 15.03 -15.66
C LYS A 214 4.24 15.60 -16.88
N ARG A 215 5.41 16.23 -16.68
CA ARG A 215 6.24 16.75 -17.79
C ARG A 215 6.78 15.63 -18.66
N LEU A 216 7.19 14.52 -18.05
CA LEU A 216 7.64 13.34 -18.78
C LEU A 216 6.52 12.77 -19.65
N GLN A 217 5.34 12.55 -19.09
CA GLN A 217 4.18 12.05 -19.84
C GLN A 217 3.84 12.97 -21.02
N GLN A 218 3.83 14.28 -20.82
CA GLN A 218 3.59 15.24 -21.91
C GLN A 218 4.65 15.12 -23.03
N SER A 219 5.92 14.91 -22.66
CA SER A 219 7.00 14.71 -23.63
C SER A 219 6.86 13.39 -24.40
N GLU A 220 6.43 12.32 -23.74
CA GLU A 220 6.15 11.02 -24.36
C GLU A 220 4.98 11.13 -25.35
N GLU A 221 3.89 11.80 -24.97
CA GLU A 221 2.75 12.06 -25.84
C GLU A 221 3.16 12.86 -27.09
N ASN A 222 3.95 13.92 -26.92
CA ASN A 222 4.48 14.71 -28.03
C ASN A 222 5.37 13.85 -28.95
N THR A 223 6.21 12.98 -28.38
CA THR A 223 7.07 12.06 -29.14
C THR A 223 6.24 11.07 -29.96
N LEU A 224 5.18 10.52 -29.37
CA LEU A 224 4.25 9.62 -30.07
C LEU A 224 3.52 10.35 -31.21
N GLN A 225 3.08 11.59 -31.00
CA GLN A 225 2.46 12.40 -32.05
C GLN A 225 3.42 12.66 -33.20
N LEU A 226 4.66 13.07 -32.92
CA LEU A 226 5.69 13.28 -33.94
C LEU A 226 5.98 12.00 -34.73
N ARG A 227 6.06 10.83 -34.05
CA ARG A 227 6.23 9.55 -34.73
C ARG A 227 5.06 9.20 -35.65
N ARG A 228 3.81 9.50 -35.26
CA ARG A 228 2.64 9.30 -36.13
C ARG A 228 2.74 10.15 -37.40
N VAL A 229 2.97 11.45 -37.22
CA VAL A 229 3.12 12.38 -38.36
C VAL A 229 4.26 11.94 -39.27
N LEU A 230 5.41 11.54 -38.70
CA LEU A 230 6.54 11.04 -39.48
C LEU A 230 6.20 9.76 -40.26
N ASN A 231 5.42 8.86 -39.67
CA ASN A 231 4.98 7.65 -40.37
C ASN A 231 3.98 7.97 -41.50
N GLU A 232 3.06 8.90 -41.28
CA GLU A 232 2.10 9.37 -42.27
C GLU A 232 2.80 10.06 -43.44
N THR A 233 3.76 10.96 -43.16
CA THR A 233 4.54 11.61 -44.21
C THR A 233 5.42 10.62 -44.96
N ASN A 234 6.02 9.64 -44.28
CA ASN A 234 6.80 8.58 -44.94
C ASN A 234 5.93 7.69 -45.84
N ARG A 235 4.69 7.36 -45.42
CA ARG A 235 3.71 6.68 -46.29
C ARG A 235 3.36 7.52 -47.52
N ALA A 236 3.02 8.79 -47.32
CA ALA A 236 2.71 9.70 -48.42
C ALA A 236 3.89 9.83 -49.41
N CYS A 237 5.13 9.93 -48.91
CA CYS A 237 6.32 9.93 -49.76
C CYS A 237 6.47 8.63 -50.57
N LYS A 238 6.22 7.47 -49.96
CA LYS A 238 6.27 6.18 -50.68
C LYS A 238 5.18 6.06 -51.74
N ASP A 239 3.96 6.48 -51.42
CA ASP A 239 2.84 6.45 -52.37
C ASP A 239 3.13 7.34 -53.59
N LEU A 240 3.70 8.52 -53.37
CA LEU A 240 4.15 9.42 -54.45
C LEU A 240 5.28 8.80 -55.29
N GLU A 241 6.24 8.09 -54.67
CA GLU A 241 7.31 7.42 -55.40
C GLU A 241 6.77 6.25 -56.26
N VAL A 242 5.83 5.46 -55.74
CA VAL A 242 5.15 4.40 -56.50
C VAL A 242 4.35 4.98 -57.65
N GLN A 243 3.63 6.08 -57.42
CA GLN A 243 2.88 6.75 -58.47
C GLN A 243 3.81 7.28 -59.58
N LYS A 244 4.95 7.87 -59.20
CA LYS A 244 5.97 8.30 -60.16
C LYS A 244 6.52 7.13 -60.98
N GLN A 245 6.81 5.99 -60.36
CA GLN A 245 7.26 4.79 -61.08
C GLN A 245 6.21 4.28 -62.07
N TRP A 246 4.93 4.30 -61.67
CA TRP A 246 3.82 3.89 -62.53
C TRP A 246 3.61 4.84 -63.72
N ASP A 247 3.77 6.15 -63.48
CA ASP A 247 3.73 7.19 -64.52
C ASP A 247 4.91 7.03 -65.50
N GLU A 248 6.12 6.76 -65.00
CA GLU A 248 7.31 6.47 -65.82
C GLU A 248 7.12 5.20 -66.67
N GLU A 249 6.64 4.10 -66.07
CA GLU A 249 6.39 2.84 -66.77
C GLU A 249 5.31 2.99 -67.86
N THR A 250 4.25 3.74 -67.56
CA THR A 250 3.18 4.07 -68.52
C THR A 250 3.70 4.91 -69.68
N ALA A 251 4.55 5.91 -69.40
CA ALA A 251 5.20 6.72 -70.43
C ALA A 251 6.14 5.88 -71.31
N LEU A 252 6.92 4.98 -70.72
CA LEU A 252 7.80 4.04 -71.44
C LEU A 252 7.01 3.05 -72.32
N ALA A 253 5.87 2.53 -71.84
CA ALA A 253 4.99 1.67 -72.62
C ALA A 253 4.41 2.39 -73.84
N ALA A 254 3.99 3.67 -73.66
CA ALA A 254 3.53 4.52 -74.76
C ALA A 254 4.62 4.78 -75.80
N ILE A 255 5.88 4.99 -75.38
CA ILE A 255 7.04 5.17 -76.29
C ILE A 255 7.35 3.87 -77.06
N LYS A 256 7.24 2.70 -76.41
CA LYS A 256 7.49 1.39 -77.02
C LYS A 256 6.34 0.87 -77.91
N GLY A 257 5.24 1.62 -78.03
CA GLY A 257 4.08 1.24 -78.85
C GLY A 257 3.28 0.06 -78.29
N LEU A 258 3.56 -0.40 -77.07
CA LEU A 258 2.65 -1.29 -76.35
C LEU A 258 1.46 -0.43 -75.90
N GLN A 259 0.32 -0.62 -76.52
CA GLN A 259 -0.93 0.01 -76.07
C GLN A 259 -1.21 -0.50 -74.64
N SER A 260 -0.95 0.33 -73.64
CA SER A 260 -1.44 0.07 -72.28
C SER A 260 -2.96 -0.18 -72.36
N PRO A 261 -3.50 -1.24 -71.73
CA PRO A 261 -4.91 -1.59 -71.88
C PRO A 261 -5.78 -0.42 -71.42
N ARG A 262 -6.44 0.23 -72.37
CA ARG A 262 -7.38 1.33 -72.13
C ARG A 262 -8.79 0.77 -72.21
N PHE A 263 -9.32 0.33 -71.08
CA PHE A 263 -10.73 0.02 -70.97
C PHE A 263 -11.53 1.31 -70.87
N SER A 264 -12.64 1.39 -71.59
CA SER A 264 -13.65 2.40 -71.31
C SER A 264 -14.29 2.15 -69.93
N LEU A 265 -14.87 3.18 -69.30
CA LEU A 265 -15.60 3.00 -68.03
C LEU A 265 -16.75 2.00 -68.14
N SER A 266 -17.32 1.81 -69.35
CA SER A 266 -18.32 0.79 -69.61
C SER A 266 -17.69 -0.60 -69.58
N GLU A 267 -16.63 -0.81 -70.36
CA GLU A 267 -15.92 -2.09 -70.42
C GLU A 267 -15.40 -2.53 -69.06
N LEU A 268 -14.87 -1.59 -68.25
CA LEU A 268 -14.40 -1.92 -66.92
C LEU A 268 -15.55 -2.36 -66.00
N ARG A 269 -16.72 -1.75 -66.12
CA ARG A 269 -17.92 -2.17 -65.36
C ARG A 269 -18.38 -3.55 -65.82
N ASP A 270 -18.41 -3.79 -67.12
CA ASP A 270 -18.83 -5.07 -67.70
C ASP A 270 -17.87 -6.19 -67.27
N VAL A 271 -16.55 -5.96 -67.36
CA VAL A 271 -15.52 -6.90 -66.91
C VAL A 271 -15.57 -7.15 -65.40
N LEU A 272 -15.86 -6.12 -64.59
CA LEU A 272 -16.02 -6.29 -63.14
C LEU A 272 -17.28 -7.08 -62.77
N GLN A 273 -18.38 -6.84 -63.47
CA GLN A 273 -19.62 -7.60 -63.30
C GLN A 273 -19.43 -9.05 -63.72
N GLU A 274 -18.78 -9.28 -64.86
CA GLU A 274 -18.44 -10.61 -65.36
C GLU A 274 -17.48 -11.32 -64.38
N LYS A 275 -16.42 -10.65 -63.93
CA LYS A 275 -15.52 -11.17 -62.89
C LYS A 275 -16.28 -11.58 -61.63
N ASN A 276 -17.22 -10.75 -61.16
CA ASN A 276 -18.00 -11.07 -59.97
C ASN A 276 -18.94 -12.25 -60.20
N ALA A 277 -19.60 -12.34 -61.36
CA ALA A 277 -20.44 -13.48 -61.75
C ALA A 277 -19.63 -14.77 -61.88
N LEU A 278 -18.45 -14.71 -62.49
CA LEU A 278 -17.52 -15.83 -62.58
C LEU A 278 -16.99 -16.24 -61.21
N LYS A 279 -16.72 -15.29 -60.32
CA LYS A 279 -16.30 -15.58 -58.95
C LYS A 279 -17.37 -16.35 -58.18
N VAL A 280 -18.65 -15.97 -58.31
CA VAL A 280 -19.76 -16.74 -57.75
C VAL A 280 -19.81 -18.14 -58.37
N LYS A 281 -19.70 -18.25 -59.70
CA LYS A 281 -19.73 -19.54 -60.40
C LYS A 281 -18.56 -20.46 -60.03
N VAL A 282 -17.37 -19.89 -59.80
CA VAL A 282 -16.19 -20.61 -59.32
C VAL A 282 -16.45 -21.13 -57.91
N LEU A 283 -17.00 -20.32 -57.00
CA LEU A 283 -17.35 -20.77 -55.65
C LEU A 283 -18.38 -21.91 -55.68
N GLU A 284 -19.42 -21.82 -56.51
CA GLU A 284 -20.41 -22.90 -56.68
C GLU A 284 -19.79 -24.20 -57.24
N LEU A 285 -18.85 -24.07 -58.19
CA LEU A 285 -18.16 -25.21 -58.78
C LEU A 285 -17.17 -25.83 -57.79
N GLU A 286 -16.45 -25.01 -57.02
CA GLU A 286 -15.58 -25.45 -55.93
C GLU A 286 -16.41 -26.19 -54.86
N GLU A 287 -17.59 -25.68 -54.49
CA GLU A 287 -18.51 -26.36 -53.57
C GLU A 287 -18.99 -27.72 -54.10
N LYS A 288 -19.40 -27.79 -55.38
CA LYS A 288 -19.81 -29.05 -56.01
C LYS A 288 -18.66 -30.05 -56.13
N MET A 289 -17.45 -29.56 -56.43
CA MET A 289 -16.24 -30.37 -56.46
C MET A 289 -15.88 -30.90 -55.06
N GLU A 290 -16.03 -30.08 -54.02
CA GLU A 290 -15.82 -30.48 -52.63
C GLU A 290 -16.85 -31.53 -52.21
N GLN A 291 -18.12 -31.38 -52.59
CA GLN A 291 -19.18 -32.36 -52.36
C GLN A 291 -18.90 -33.70 -53.08
N ILE A 292 -18.37 -33.67 -54.30
CA ILE A 292 -17.99 -34.88 -55.05
C ILE A 292 -16.73 -35.53 -54.46
N ARG A 293 -15.73 -34.75 -54.02
CA ARG A 293 -14.56 -35.26 -53.29
C ARG A 293 -14.97 -35.89 -51.96
N ALA A 294 -15.93 -35.29 -51.24
CA ALA A 294 -16.49 -35.83 -50.01
C ALA A 294 -17.38 -37.06 -50.25
N SER A 295 -17.98 -37.20 -51.45
CA SER A 295 -18.88 -38.31 -51.82
C SER A 295 -18.22 -39.42 -52.64
N SER A 296 -16.92 -39.33 -52.95
CA SER A 296 -16.15 -40.36 -53.66
C SER A 296 -15.39 -41.24 -52.67
N PRO A 297 -15.78 -42.52 -52.46
CA PRO A 297 -15.03 -43.42 -51.61
C PRO A 297 -13.82 -43.97 -52.39
N GLY A 298 -12.63 -43.44 -52.09
CA GLY A 298 -11.35 -44.10 -52.40
C GLY A 298 -10.39 -43.28 -53.27
N GLY A 299 -9.18 -43.10 -52.75
CA GLY A 299 -8.03 -42.65 -53.55
C GLY A 299 -7.11 -41.67 -52.82
N GLU A 300 -6.17 -42.22 -52.05
CA GLU A 300 -4.93 -41.54 -51.65
C GLU A 300 -4.25 -40.93 -52.90
N VAL A 301 -3.58 -39.78 -52.74
CA VAL A 301 -2.21 -39.51 -53.23
C VAL A 301 -1.82 -38.07 -52.85
N GLU A 302 -0.71 -37.99 -52.14
CA GLU A 302 0.11 -36.81 -51.84
C GLU A 302 0.47 -36.01 -53.10
N SER A 303 0.52 -34.67 -53.02
CA SER A 303 1.49 -33.93 -53.84
C SER A 303 1.80 -32.53 -53.30
N ASN A 304 3.03 -32.43 -52.76
CA ASN A 304 3.93 -31.27 -52.77
C ASN A 304 3.63 -30.16 -53.79
N ARG A 305 3.57 -28.91 -53.28
CA ARG A 305 4.05 -27.66 -53.93
C ARG A 305 4.52 -26.74 -52.79
N GLY A 306 5.75 -26.27 -52.67
CA GLY A 306 6.70 -25.86 -53.70
C GLY A 306 6.69 -24.33 -53.81
N THR A 307 7.17 -23.63 -52.79
CA THR A 307 7.26 -22.15 -52.70
C THR A 307 8.55 -21.67 -53.37
N PRO A 308 8.53 -20.77 -54.37
CA PRO A 308 9.74 -20.09 -54.83
C PRO A 308 9.89 -18.74 -54.10
N SER A 309 11.03 -18.58 -53.44
CA SER A 309 11.56 -17.34 -52.87
C SER A 309 12.25 -16.52 -53.96
N PRO A 310 12.26 -15.16 -53.90
CA PRO A 310 13.27 -14.37 -54.57
C PRO A 310 14.14 -13.54 -53.61
N ASN A 311 15.44 -13.83 -53.70
CA ASN A 311 16.66 -13.04 -53.45
C ASN A 311 16.60 -11.62 -52.84
N MET A 312 17.24 -11.50 -51.67
CA MET A 312 18.45 -10.71 -51.38
C MET A 312 18.79 -9.47 -52.23
N SER A 313 18.70 -8.29 -51.62
CA SER A 313 19.68 -7.21 -51.83
C SER A 313 19.78 -6.28 -50.61
N SER A 314 20.99 -6.18 -50.06
CA SER A 314 21.53 -5.13 -49.18
C SER A 314 21.09 -5.11 -47.71
N GLU A 315 21.74 -5.94 -46.89
CA GLU A 315 21.86 -5.69 -45.45
C GLU A 315 23.14 -4.88 -45.17
N GLU A 316 22.96 -3.58 -44.95
CA GLU A 316 23.90 -2.76 -44.19
C GLU A 316 23.75 -3.16 -42.71
N CYS A 317 24.69 -3.96 -42.20
CA CYS A 317 24.65 -4.43 -40.81
C CYS A 317 24.96 -3.27 -39.85
N LEU A 318 23.92 -2.53 -39.44
CA LEU A 318 24.03 -1.55 -38.35
C LEU A 318 24.32 -2.27 -37.04
N VAL A 319 25.57 -2.20 -36.58
CA VAL A 319 25.98 -2.72 -35.26
C VAL A 319 25.43 -1.78 -34.19
N PHE A 320 24.22 -2.06 -33.72
CA PHE A 320 23.74 -1.50 -32.47
C PHE A 320 24.53 -2.14 -31.33
N GLY A 321 25.38 -1.35 -30.67
CA GLY A 321 25.95 -1.75 -29.39
C GLY A 321 24.83 -2.09 -28.38
N PRO A 322 25.12 -2.85 -27.31
CA PRO A 322 24.11 -3.22 -26.33
C PRO A 322 23.41 -1.96 -25.82
N ILE A 323 22.15 -1.76 -26.21
CA ILE A 323 21.30 -0.70 -25.67
C ILE A 323 21.31 -0.90 -24.16
N ASN A 324 21.64 0.15 -23.40
CA ASN A 324 21.37 0.21 -21.98
C ASN A 324 19.84 0.07 -21.83
N ARG A 325 19.34 -1.16 -21.69
CA ARG A 325 17.96 -1.40 -21.32
C ARG A 325 17.81 -0.87 -19.91
N GLU A 326 16.90 0.08 -19.74
CA GLU A 326 16.42 0.40 -18.41
C GLU A 326 15.93 -0.91 -17.79
N PRO A 327 16.27 -1.19 -16.51
CA PRO A 327 15.78 -2.39 -15.84
C PRO A 327 14.24 -2.42 -15.97
N ASP A 328 13.68 -3.56 -16.39
CA ASP A 328 12.24 -3.72 -16.69
C ASP A 328 11.33 -3.25 -15.54
N GLU A 329 11.86 -3.25 -14.32
CA GLU A 329 11.29 -2.71 -13.09
C GLU A 329 10.86 -1.24 -13.20
N LYS A 330 11.58 -0.42 -13.98
CA LYS A 330 11.26 1.00 -14.22
C LYS A 330 10.17 1.20 -15.26
N LEU A 331 10.07 0.31 -16.26
CA LEU A 331 9.03 0.38 -17.30
C LEU A 331 7.64 0.02 -16.76
N HIS A 332 7.58 -0.81 -15.71
CA HIS A 332 6.31 -1.28 -15.15
C HIS A 332 6.30 -1.30 -13.61
N PRO A 333 6.37 -0.14 -12.92
CA PRO A 333 6.44 -0.10 -11.45
C PRO A 333 5.29 -0.89 -10.77
N TRP A 334 4.09 -0.80 -11.35
CA TRP A 334 2.86 -1.47 -10.89
C TRP A 334 2.80 -2.97 -11.18
N LYS A 335 3.61 -3.49 -12.12
CA LYS A 335 3.69 -4.93 -12.34
C LYS A 335 4.47 -5.56 -11.21
N TYR A 336 5.56 -4.94 -10.75
CA TYR A 336 6.48 -5.53 -9.76
C TYR A 336 6.02 -5.37 -8.31
N GLU A 337 5.39 -4.27 -7.90
CA GLU A 337 4.77 -4.16 -6.57
C GLU A 337 3.63 -5.18 -6.36
N ARG A 338 2.98 -5.62 -7.44
CA ARG A 338 1.86 -6.56 -7.43
C ARG A 338 2.24 -8.03 -7.72
N MET A 339 3.51 -8.33 -7.98
CA MET A 339 3.98 -9.72 -8.17
C MET A 339 3.80 -10.61 -6.93
N ASN A 340 3.57 -10.01 -5.76
CA ASN A 340 3.32 -10.73 -4.50
C ASN A 340 1.83 -10.88 -4.17
N SER A 341 0.92 -10.54 -5.11
CA SER A 341 -0.51 -10.72 -4.92
C SER A 341 -0.89 -12.20 -4.89
N GLY A 342 -1.68 -12.58 -3.88
CA GLY A 342 -2.27 -13.92 -3.80
C GLY A 342 -3.31 -14.18 -4.90
N VAL A 343 -3.92 -13.13 -5.44
CA VAL A 343 -5.02 -13.18 -6.42
C VAL A 343 -4.60 -13.91 -7.70
N ARG A 344 -3.35 -13.75 -8.14
CA ARG A 344 -2.85 -14.40 -9.37
C ARG A 344 -2.90 -15.93 -9.31
N ARG A 345 -2.92 -16.52 -8.12
CA ARG A 345 -2.98 -17.99 -7.93
C ARG A 345 -4.29 -18.60 -8.41
N PHE A 346 -5.37 -17.82 -8.42
CA PHE A 346 -6.70 -18.25 -8.86
C PHE A 346 -6.82 -18.26 -10.39
N PHE A 347 -6.13 -17.37 -11.10
CA PHE A 347 -6.21 -17.23 -12.57
C PHE A 347 -5.07 -17.94 -13.32
N ARG A 348 -4.53 -19.04 -12.78
CA ARG A 348 -3.36 -19.74 -13.34
C ARG A 348 -3.54 -20.21 -14.79
N LEU A 349 -4.77 -20.55 -15.18
CA LEU A 349 -5.13 -20.92 -16.54
C LEU A 349 -4.73 -19.83 -17.56
N PHE A 350 -4.87 -18.56 -17.16
CA PHE A 350 -4.61 -17.38 -18.00
C PHE A 350 -3.17 -16.84 -17.87
N ALA A 351 -2.48 -17.14 -16.77
CA ALA A 351 -1.09 -16.73 -16.55
C ALA A 351 -0.11 -17.38 -17.56
N SER A 352 -0.45 -18.57 -18.07
CA SER A 352 0.32 -19.27 -19.11
C SER A 352 0.34 -18.51 -20.45
N ILE A 353 -0.70 -17.72 -20.74
CA ILE A 353 -0.88 -17.01 -22.01
C ILE A 353 -0.07 -15.71 -22.02
N SER A 354 -0.02 -15.01 -20.87
CA SER A 354 0.76 -13.78 -20.72
C SER A 354 2.29 -13.97 -20.74
N SER A 355 2.78 -15.22 -20.70
CA SER A 355 4.21 -15.54 -20.56
C SER A 355 4.88 -16.01 -21.88
N THR A 356 4.15 -16.10 -22.99
CA THR A 356 4.66 -16.72 -24.24
C THR A 356 5.62 -15.87 -25.08
N ASN A 357 6.04 -14.69 -24.61
CA ASN A 357 7.06 -13.87 -25.29
C ASN A 357 8.50 -14.04 -24.78
N LEU A 358 8.80 -15.06 -23.96
CA LEU A 358 10.17 -15.38 -23.56
C LEU A 358 10.60 -16.71 -24.19
N SER A 359 11.26 -16.60 -25.35
CA SER A 359 11.85 -17.72 -26.09
C SER A 359 12.86 -18.50 -25.22
N PRO A 360 12.76 -19.84 -25.09
CA PRO A 360 13.75 -20.63 -24.36
C PRO A 360 14.99 -20.84 -25.25
N ARG A 361 16.07 -20.09 -25.00
CA ARG A 361 17.35 -20.32 -25.67
C ARG A 361 18.00 -21.59 -25.08
N ARG A 362 17.97 -22.69 -25.85
CA ARG A 362 18.71 -23.93 -25.59
C ARG A 362 20.20 -23.65 -25.29
N PRO A 363 20.85 -24.37 -24.36
CA PRO A 363 22.30 -24.37 -24.26
C PRO A 363 22.86 -25.28 -25.36
N SER A 364 23.62 -24.70 -26.30
CA SER A 364 24.44 -25.50 -27.20
C SER A 364 25.71 -25.90 -26.47
N ALA A 365 25.82 -27.19 -26.15
CA ALA A 365 27.10 -27.80 -25.82
C ALA A 365 27.96 -27.83 -27.09
N ALA A 366 29.23 -27.44 -26.98
CA ALA A 366 30.27 -27.84 -27.91
C ALA A 366 31.60 -27.97 -27.16
N LYS A 367 32.23 -29.13 -27.39
CA LYS A 367 33.61 -29.48 -27.07
C LYS A 367 34.59 -28.61 -27.84
#